data_AF-A0A2V8MPS8-F1
#
_entry.id   AF-A0A2V8MPS8-F1
#
_cell.length_a   1.000
_cell.length_b   1.000
_cell.length_c   1.000
_cell.angle_alpha   90.00
_cell.angle_beta   90.00
_cell.angle_gamma   90.00
#
_symmetry.space_group_name_H-M   'P 1'
#
loop_
_entity.id
_entity.type
_entity.pdbx_description
1 polymer ?
#
loop_
_entity_poly.entity_id
_entity_poly.type
_entity_poly.pdbx_seq_one_letter_code
_entity_poly.pdbx_strand_id
1 'polypeptide(L)'
;MALNSADWVKLIEIYRSYLITGGSGVDEIRRVMRELRKRGEDREVVSPMFCIAGRIFGEPTLTASAEVACLSPSDAAVAIMHTRIREKLLPRVQRRRLAVPSLESNDGSVVLALRVGFASALLGADLEERNRPGLGWQAVLDSHVGGADGYDGFKIPHHGSSTAYHLDVWNRLIVPNGWAVITPYNRQKEPIPRATDCQRIRRMTERSFITSPPGWSRFRHPDSTVQKTAEEATLRIGVEQSKHGHVRLRRSVAAEAEWRVELFGHAQPLSALRIAA
;
A
#
# COMPACT_ATOMS: atom_id res chain seq x y z
N MET A 1 -16.66 -10.15 14.40
CA MET A 1 -16.09 -8.99 13.67
C MET A 1 -16.62 -7.70 14.30
N ALA A 2 -15.78 -6.92 14.98
CA ALA A 2 -16.21 -5.82 15.87
C ALA A 2 -17.01 -4.70 15.18
N LEU A 3 -16.87 -4.51 13.86
CA LEU A 3 -17.62 -3.52 13.07
C LEU A 3 -19.07 -3.93 12.77
N ASN A 4 -19.44 -5.18 13.05
CA ASN A 4 -20.82 -5.67 13.01
C ASN A 4 -21.40 -5.94 14.40
N SER A 5 -20.65 -5.60 15.47
CA SER A 5 -21.18 -5.73 16.83
C SER A 5 -22.28 -4.70 17.08
N ALA A 6 -23.27 -5.06 17.89
CA ALA A 6 -24.29 -4.12 18.36
C ALA A 6 -23.64 -2.88 19.00
N ASP A 7 -22.49 -3.05 19.64
CA ASP A 7 -21.70 -1.98 20.27
C ASP A 7 -21.20 -0.94 19.26
N TRP A 8 -20.83 -1.35 18.05
CA TRP A 8 -20.40 -0.43 16.99
C TRP A 8 -21.55 0.41 16.44
N VAL A 9 -22.71 -0.21 16.24
CA VAL A 9 -23.93 0.50 15.82
C VAL A 9 -24.33 1.52 16.87
N LYS A 10 -24.33 1.12 18.14
CA LYS A 10 -24.64 1.99 19.29
C LYS A 10 -23.64 3.13 19.44
N LEU A 11 -22.34 2.88 19.22
CA LEU A 11 -21.29 3.90 19.25
C LEU A 11 -21.53 4.98 18.17
N ILE A 12 -21.87 4.56 16.96
CA ILE A 12 -22.16 5.46 15.85
C ILE A 12 -23.41 6.31 16.11
N GLU A 13 -24.47 5.72 16.68
CA GLU A 13 -25.69 6.45 17.04
C GLU A 13 -25.43 7.52 18.10
N ILE A 14 -24.65 7.20 19.13
CA ILE A 14 -24.19 8.18 20.14
C ILE A 14 -23.37 9.28 19.48
N TYR A 15 -22.53 8.96 18.50
CA TYR A 15 -21.72 9.97 17.80
C TYR A 15 -22.60 10.94 16.99
N ARG A 16 -23.70 10.45 16.39
CA ARG A 16 -24.63 11.23 15.57
C ARG A 16 -25.33 12.34 16.36
N SER A 17 -25.65 12.12 17.64
CA SER A 17 -26.25 13.16 18.48
C SER A 17 -25.33 14.35 18.75
N TYR A 18 -24.03 14.23 18.43
CA TYR A 18 -23.03 15.30 18.57
C TYR A 18 -22.62 15.97 17.24
N LEU A 19 -23.24 15.61 16.11
CA LEU A 19 -22.86 16.13 14.78
C LEU A 19 -23.65 17.40 14.41
N ILE A 20 -22.94 18.42 13.93
CA ILE A 20 -23.51 19.53 13.14
C ILE A 20 -23.52 19.11 11.66
N THR A 21 -24.45 19.65 10.87
CA THR A 21 -24.57 19.51 9.41
C THR A 21 -23.22 19.60 8.69
N GLY A 22 -22.86 18.55 7.92
CA GLY A 22 -21.62 18.50 7.11
C GLY A 22 -20.97 17.14 6.88
N GLY A 23 -21.36 16.09 7.62
CA GLY A 23 -20.79 14.74 7.50
C GLY A 23 -19.38 14.61 8.09
N SER A 24 -19.05 13.43 8.60
CA SER A 24 -17.75 13.09 9.21
C SER A 24 -17.14 11.85 8.56
N GLY A 25 -15.84 11.59 8.74
CA GLY A 25 -15.24 10.33 8.27
C GLY A 25 -15.84 9.10 8.96
N VAL A 26 -16.48 9.26 10.12
CA VAL A 26 -17.28 8.19 10.77
C VAL A 26 -18.54 7.87 9.93
N ASP A 27 -19.17 8.89 9.34
CA ASP A 27 -20.31 8.70 8.44
C ASP A 27 -19.90 7.97 7.16
N GLU A 28 -18.69 8.23 6.65
CA GLU A 28 -18.12 7.52 5.50
C GLU A 28 -17.87 6.05 5.83
N ILE A 29 -17.17 5.74 6.94
CA ILE A 29 -16.95 4.35 7.38
C ILE A 29 -18.28 3.63 7.56
N ARG A 30 -19.28 4.28 8.19
CA ARG A 30 -20.62 3.71 8.34
C ARG A 30 -21.29 3.45 7.00
N ARG A 31 -21.21 4.38 6.06
CA ARG A 31 -21.79 4.24 4.71
C ARG A 31 -21.16 3.05 4.00
N VAL A 32 -19.84 2.90 4.07
CA VAL A 32 -19.11 1.74 3.54
C VAL A 32 -19.60 0.45 4.23
N MET A 33 -19.60 0.37 5.55
CA MET A 33 -20.02 -0.84 6.27
C MET A 33 -21.47 -1.23 5.99
N ARG A 34 -22.39 -0.26 5.89
CA ARG A 34 -23.78 -0.51 5.52
C ARG A 34 -23.90 -1.03 4.10
N GLU A 35 -23.15 -0.45 3.16
CA GLU A 35 -23.12 -0.91 1.78
C GLU A 35 -22.55 -2.33 1.68
N LEU A 36 -21.46 -2.64 2.40
CA LEU A 36 -20.90 -3.99 2.48
C LEU A 36 -21.90 -5.00 3.05
N ARG A 37 -22.67 -4.62 4.08
CA ARG A 37 -23.73 -5.48 4.65
C ARG A 37 -24.87 -5.69 3.67
N LYS A 38 -25.37 -4.63 3.03
CA LYS A 38 -26.41 -4.71 2.01
C LYS A 38 -26.01 -5.68 0.90
N ARG A 39 -24.77 -5.57 0.41
CA ARG A 39 -24.21 -6.51 -0.59
C ARG A 39 -23.98 -7.92 -0.04
N GLY A 40 -23.88 -8.09 1.27
CA GLY A 40 -23.79 -9.40 1.91
C GLY A 40 -25.14 -10.12 1.98
N GLU A 41 -26.23 -9.36 2.07
CA GLU A 41 -27.61 -9.87 2.11
C GLU A 41 -28.20 -10.07 0.71
N ASP A 42 -27.72 -9.31 -0.27
CA ASP A 42 -28.08 -9.42 -1.68
C ASP A 42 -27.42 -10.66 -2.32
N ARG A 43 -28.23 -11.62 -2.78
CA ARG A 43 -27.74 -12.86 -3.40
C ARG A 43 -27.21 -12.66 -4.82
N GLU A 44 -27.45 -11.51 -5.44
CA GLU A 44 -26.95 -11.19 -6.78
C GLU A 44 -25.51 -10.67 -6.79
N VAL A 45 -24.99 -10.23 -5.63
CA VAL A 45 -23.64 -9.68 -5.50
C VAL A 45 -22.82 -10.53 -4.54
N VAL A 46 -21.62 -10.93 -4.94
CA VAL A 46 -20.72 -11.68 -4.07
C VAL A 46 -20.41 -10.85 -2.83
N SER A 47 -20.66 -11.44 -1.66
CA SER A 47 -20.41 -10.78 -0.37
C SER A 47 -18.93 -10.37 -0.27
N PRO A 48 -18.62 -9.13 0.09
CA PRO A 48 -17.24 -8.67 0.20
C PRO A 48 -16.50 -9.44 1.28
N MET A 49 -15.30 -9.93 0.94
CA MET A 49 -14.42 -10.64 1.87
C MET A 49 -13.28 -9.73 2.32
N PHE A 50 -12.98 -9.75 3.62
CA PHE A 50 -11.80 -9.07 4.14
C PHE A 50 -10.52 -9.81 3.77
N CYS A 51 -9.53 -9.09 3.26
CA CYS A 51 -8.18 -9.63 3.08
C CYS A 51 -7.48 -9.65 4.44
N ILE A 52 -7.20 -10.85 4.98
CA ILE A 52 -6.49 -11.08 6.24
C ILE A 52 -5.45 -12.19 6.04
N ALA A 53 -4.40 -12.21 6.86
CA ALA A 53 -3.37 -13.22 6.78
C ALA A 53 -3.95 -14.65 6.78
N GLY A 54 -3.42 -15.51 5.91
CA GLY A 54 -3.85 -16.91 5.76
C GLY A 54 -5.08 -17.12 4.87
N ARG A 55 -5.70 -16.05 4.37
CA ARG A 55 -6.82 -16.17 3.43
C ARG A 55 -6.31 -16.34 2.01
N ILE A 56 -6.78 -17.39 1.34
CA ILE A 56 -6.46 -17.68 -0.06
C ILE A 56 -7.72 -17.52 -0.89
N PHE A 57 -7.57 -16.81 -2.01
CA PHE A 57 -8.57 -16.73 -3.07
C PHE A 57 -7.99 -17.45 -4.28
N GLY A 58 -8.65 -18.50 -4.74
CA GLY A 58 -8.20 -19.25 -5.90
C GLY A 58 -9.38 -19.49 -6.82
N GLU A 59 -9.22 -19.13 -8.08
CA GLU A 59 -10.11 -19.56 -9.14
C GLU A 59 -9.25 -20.00 -10.32
N PRO A 60 -9.51 -21.15 -10.94
CA PRO A 60 -8.96 -21.44 -12.25
C PRO A 60 -9.42 -20.32 -13.18
N THR A 61 -8.48 -19.59 -13.78
CA THR A 61 -8.81 -18.84 -14.98
C THR A 61 -8.98 -19.82 -16.13
N LEU A 62 -9.65 -19.40 -17.20
CA LEU A 62 -9.82 -20.24 -18.40
C LEU A 62 -8.49 -20.78 -18.97
N THR A 63 -7.36 -20.15 -18.66
CA THR A 63 -6.05 -20.46 -19.26
C THR A 63 -4.97 -20.90 -18.27
N ALA A 64 -5.15 -20.69 -16.95
CA ALA A 64 -4.18 -21.06 -15.92
C ALA A 64 -4.80 -21.10 -14.52
N SER A 65 -4.21 -21.87 -13.60
CA SER A 65 -4.51 -21.75 -12.17
C SER A 65 -4.11 -20.37 -11.66
N ALA A 66 -5.01 -19.67 -10.98
CA ALA A 66 -4.71 -18.43 -10.29
C ALA A 66 -4.97 -18.55 -8.79
N GLU A 67 -4.00 -18.11 -8.00
CA GLU A 67 -4.05 -18.04 -6.55
C GLU A 67 -3.61 -16.64 -6.10
N VAL A 68 -4.40 -16.07 -5.19
CA VAL A 68 -4.15 -14.82 -4.49
C VAL A 68 -4.22 -15.10 -3.01
N ALA A 69 -3.08 -15.12 -2.33
CA ALA A 69 -3.00 -15.29 -0.89
C ALA A 69 -2.80 -13.93 -0.21
N CYS A 70 -3.59 -13.66 0.83
CA CYS A 70 -3.37 -12.53 1.73
C CYS A 70 -2.41 -12.95 2.83
N LEU A 71 -1.30 -12.23 2.94
CA LEU A 71 -0.26 -12.48 3.95
C LEU A 71 -0.35 -11.51 5.13
N SER A 72 -1.07 -10.41 4.98
CA SER A 72 -1.33 -9.43 6.04
C SER A 72 -2.69 -8.75 5.81
N PRO A 73 -3.24 -8.02 6.79
CA PRO A 73 -2.77 -7.87 8.18
C PRO A 73 -2.82 -9.18 8.96
N SER A 74 -1.94 -9.31 9.96
CA SER A 74 -1.98 -10.39 10.96
C SER A 74 -3.14 -10.18 11.94
N ASP A 75 -3.49 -11.21 12.72
CA ASP A 75 -4.52 -11.08 13.77
C ASP A 75 -4.18 -9.98 14.78
N ALA A 76 -2.90 -9.87 15.17
CA ALA A 76 -2.44 -8.81 16.06
C ALA A 76 -2.62 -7.42 15.43
N ALA A 77 -2.33 -7.28 14.13
CA ALA A 77 -2.54 -6.02 13.41
C ALA A 77 -4.04 -5.66 13.32
N VAL A 78 -4.89 -6.64 13.03
CA VAL A 78 -6.35 -6.48 13.03
C VAL A 78 -6.86 -6.06 14.42
N ALA A 79 -6.37 -6.69 15.49
CA ALA A 79 -6.74 -6.34 16.86
C ALA A 79 -6.31 -4.91 17.23
N ILE A 80 -5.10 -4.50 16.87
CA ILE A 80 -4.60 -3.14 17.11
C ILE A 80 -5.42 -2.11 16.32
N MET A 81 -5.73 -2.39 15.06
CA MET A 81 -6.59 -1.53 14.26
C MET A 81 -7.96 -1.35 14.93
N HIS A 82 -8.58 -2.43 15.40
CA HIS A 82 -9.84 -2.36 16.13
C HIS A 82 -9.74 -1.51 17.39
N THR A 83 -8.69 -1.71 18.20
CA THR A 83 -8.45 -0.92 19.41
C THR A 83 -8.26 0.56 19.08
N ARG A 84 -7.48 0.90 18.06
CA ARG A 84 -7.27 2.31 17.67
C ARG A 84 -8.52 2.98 17.15
N ILE A 85 -9.29 2.28 16.31
CA ILE A 85 -10.59 2.75 15.83
C ILE A 85 -11.49 3.03 17.04
N ARG A 86 -11.56 2.11 18.01
CA ARG A 86 -12.34 2.30 19.23
C ARG A 86 -11.85 3.50 20.04
N GLU A 87 -10.56 3.57 20.37
CA GLU A 87 -10.00 4.63 21.21
C GLU A 87 -10.15 6.04 20.63
N LYS A 88 -10.02 6.16 19.31
CA LYS A 88 -10.04 7.44 18.61
C LYS A 88 -11.44 7.85 18.15
N LEU A 89 -12.39 6.92 18.04
CA LEU A 89 -13.78 7.22 17.68
C LEU A 89 -14.73 7.23 18.88
N LEU A 90 -14.30 6.76 20.06
CA LEU A 90 -15.06 6.93 21.29
C LEU A 90 -15.17 8.43 21.65
N PRO A 91 -16.39 8.96 21.86
CA PRO A 91 -16.56 10.34 22.28
C PRO A 91 -15.89 10.54 23.64
N ARG A 92 -14.96 11.49 23.72
CA ARG A 92 -14.36 11.93 24.99
C ARG A 92 -15.04 13.22 25.44
N VAL A 93 -15.43 13.26 26.71
CA VAL A 93 -15.97 14.46 27.36
C VAL A 93 -15.03 15.65 27.06
N GLN A 94 -15.60 16.75 26.57
CA GLN A 94 -14.92 18.01 26.18
C GLN A 94 -14.08 18.07 24.88
N ARG A 95 -13.99 17.02 24.03
CA ARG A 95 -13.31 17.16 22.72
C ARG A 95 -14.27 17.51 21.57
N ARG A 96 -14.03 18.65 20.90
CA ARG A 96 -14.68 18.98 19.61
C ARG A 96 -14.23 17.99 18.53
N ARG A 97 -15.21 17.53 17.74
CA ARG A 97 -15.17 16.83 16.44
C ARG A 97 -13.80 16.21 16.07
N LEU A 98 -13.70 14.89 16.13
CA LEU A 98 -12.55 14.18 15.56
C LEU A 98 -12.81 13.88 14.08
N ALA A 99 -11.97 14.41 13.19
CA ALA A 99 -11.71 13.76 11.91
C ALA A 99 -11.30 12.30 12.17
N VAL A 100 -11.57 11.39 11.23
CA VAL A 100 -11.06 10.02 11.36
C VAL A 100 -9.56 10.13 11.60
N PRO A 101 -9.04 9.59 12.70
CA PRO A 101 -7.64 9.70 13.04
C PRO A 101 -6.79 9.15 11.90
N SER A 102 -5.69 9.84 11.58
CA SER A 102 -4.63 9.19 10.82
C SER A 102 -4.18 7.95 11.62
N LEU A 103 -4.25 6.77 11.00
CA LEU A 103 -3.61 5.60 11.56
C LEU A 103 -2.11 5.85 11.43
N GLU A 104 -1.43 6.13 12.55
CA GLU A 104 0.00 6.49 12.61
C GLU A 104 0.94 5.39 12.09
N SER A 105 0.41 4.21 11.76
CA SER A 105 1.15 3.12 11.13
C SER A 105 0.33 2.41 10.08
N ASN A 106 1.06 1.83 9.13
CA ASN A 106 0.51 1.05 8.03
C ASN A 106 0.31 -0.42 8.42
N ASP A 107 0.03 -0.71 9.70
CA ASP A 107 -0.19 -2.08 10.23
C ASP A 107 -1.36 -2.77 9.49
N GLY A 108 -2.32 -1.99 8.98
CA GLY A 108 -3.44 -2.47 8.19
C GLY A 108 -3.14 -2.69 6.70
N SER A 109 -1.89 -2.57 6.28
CA SER A 109 -1.49 -2.88 4.92
C SER A 109 -1.79 -4.34 4.58
N VAL A 110 -2.25 -4.55 3.36
CA VAL A 110 -2.58 -5.88 2.83
C VAL A 110 -1.48 -6.31 1.86
N VAL A 111 -0.63 -7.23 2.30
CA VAL A 111 0.37 -7.89 1.46
C VAL A 111 -0.32 -9.02 0.73
N LEU A 112 -0.15 -9.06 -0.59
CA LEU A 112 -0.70 -10.09 -1.46
C LEU A 112 0.41 -10.89 -2.11
N ALA A 113 0.32 -12.21 -2.02
CA ALA A 113 1.07 -13.15 -2.82
C ALA A 113 0.20 -13.62 -3.99
N LEU A 114 0.75 -13.52 -5.20
CA LEU A 114 0.07 -13.86 -6.44
C LEU A 114 0.82 -15.01 -7.12
N ARG A 115 0.08 -16.03 -7.56
CA ARG A 115 0.56 -17.09 -8.44
C ARG A 115 -0.45 -17.30 -9.55
N VAL A 116 -0.03 -17.12 -10.80
CA VAL A 116 -0.90 -17.31 -11.97
C VAL A 116 -0.11 -18.09 -13.03
N GLY A 117 -0.42 -19.38 -13.17
CA GLY A 117 0.39 -20.31 -13.96
C GLY A 117 1.87 -20.23 -13.57
N PHE A 118 2.74 -19.92 -14.53
CA PHE A 118 4.18 -19.77 -14.28
C PHE A 118 4.60 -18.40 -13.71
N ALA A 119 3.70 -17.44 -13.56
CA ALA A 119 4.03 -16.11 -13.04
C ALA A 119 3.76 -16.02 -11.54
N SER A 120 4.71 -15.45 -10.79
CA SER A 120 4.54 -15.21 -9.36
C SER A 120 4.96 -13.78 -8.97
N ALA A 121 4.24 -13.16 -8.04
CA ALA A 121 4.57 -11.82 -7.55
C ALA A 121 4.13 -11.59 -6.10
N LEU A 122 4.92 -10.82 -5.37
CA LEU A 122 4.62 -10.33 -4.03
C LEU A 122 4.32 -8.82 -4.10
N LEU A 123 3.16 -8.41 -3.59
CA LEU A 123 2.75 -7.01 -3.51
C LEU A 123 2.83 -6.53 -2.06
N GLY A 124 3.92 -5.83 -1.71
CA GLY A 124 4.23 -5.47 -0.32
C GLY A 124 3.38 -4.36 0.31
N ALA A 125 2.46 -3.75 -0.44
CA ALA A 125 1.65 -2.61 0.00
C ALA A 125 2.50 -1.53 0.70
N ASP A 126 2.07 -1.01 1.84
CA ASP A 126 2.83 -0.06 2.65
C ASP A 126 3.24 -0.68 4.00
N LEU A 127 3.37 -2.01 4.05
CA LEU A 127 3.70 -2.72 5.28
C LEU A 127 5.10 -2.36 5.76
N GLU A 128 5.21 -2.03 7.04
CA GLU A 128 6.45 -1.66 7.71
C GLU A 128 6.86 -2.71 8.73
N GLU A 129 8.16 -2.84 8.94
CA GLU A 129 8.76 -3.53 10.07
C GLU A 129 9.16 -2.52 11.17
N ARG A 130 8.65 -2.75 12.38
CA ARG A 130 8.88 -1.86 13.54
C ARG A 130 9.31 -2.64 14.79
N ASN A 131 9.79 -3.88 14.63
CA ASN A 131 10.24 -4.78 15.69
C ASN A 131 9.17 -5.00 16.77
N ARG A 132 7.92 -5.19 16.34
CA ARG A 132 6.78 -5.45 17.23
C ARG A 132 6.30 -6.88 17.02
N PRO A 133 6.29 -7.73 18.05
CA PRO A 133 5.86 -9.12 17.92
C PRO A 133 4.47 -9.23 17.29
N GLY A 134 4.34 -10.12 16.30
CA GLY A 134 3.09 -10.36 15.60
C GLY A 134 2.66 -9.27 14.61
N LEU A 135 3.49 -8.25 14.34
CA LEU A 135 3.23 -7.21 13.34
C LEU A 135 4.29 -7.21 12.23
N GLY A 136 4.04 -6.41 11.20
CA GLY A 136 5.02 -6.11 10.16
C GLY A 136 5.43 -7.31 9.31
N TRP A 137 6.63 -7.21 8.73
CA TRP A 137 7.17 -8.23 7.86
C TRP A 137 7.56 -9.49 8.62
N GLN A 138 7.96 -9.37 9.88
CA GLN A 138 8.21 -10.52 10.74
C GLN A 138 6.96 -11.40 10.85
N ALA A 139 5.78 -10.81 11.07
CA ALA A 139 4.53 -11.57 11.13
C ALA A 139 4.18 -12.30 9.82
N VAL A 140 4.50 -11.69 8.67
CA VAL A 140 4.37 -12.34 7.35
C VAL A 140 5.32 -13.53 7.27
N LEU A 141 6.59 -13.35 7.64
CA LEU A 141 7.62 -14.39 7.60
C LEU A 141 7.37 -15.55 8.56
N ASP A 142 6.72 -15.29 9.69
CA ASP A 142 6.38 -16.32 10.69
C ASP A 142 5.17 -17.16 10.24
N SER A 143 4.22 -16.53 9.55
CA SER A 143 2.96 -17.18 9.14
C SER A 143 2.97 -17.73 7.72
N HIS A 144 3.89 -17.27 6.87
CA HIS A 144 4.02 -17.70 5.49
C HIS A 144 5.40 -18.26 5.22
N VAL A 145 5.46 -19.57 5.00
CA VAL A 145 6.61 -20.21 4.39
C VAL A 145 6.46 -19.98 2.88
N GLY A 146 7.35 -19.18 2.29
CA GLY A 146 7.39 -19.05 0.83
C GLY A 146 7.46 -20.45 0.21
N GLY A 147 6.68 -20.67 -0.86
CA GLY A 147 6.82 -21.91 -1.63
C GLY A 147 8.26 -22.10 -2.10
N ALA A 148 8.64 -23.34 -2.45
CA ALA A 148 10.01 -23.70 -2.81
C ALA A 148 10.64 -22.76 -3.86
N ASP A 149 9.81 -22.18 -4.73
CA ASP A 149 10.26 -21.37 -5.87
C ASP A 149 10.24 -19.85 -5.62
N GLY A 150 9.89 -19.36 -4.43
CA GLY A 150 9.83 -17.91 -4.16
C GLY A 150 8.83 -17.13 -5.05
N TYR A 151 8.98 -15.80 -5.10
CA TYR A 151 8.23 -14.87 -5.95
C TYR A 151 9.15 -14.13 -6.92
N ASP A 152 8.78 -14.08 -8.20
CA ASP A 152 9.59 -13.48 -9.27
C ASP A 152 9.49 -11.95 -9.32
N GLY A 153 8.31 -11.42 -9.04
CA GLY A 153 8.03 -9.99 -9.02
C GLY A 153 7.82 -9.49 -7.59
N PHE A 154 8.29 -8.27 -7.29
CA PHE A 154 8.13 -7.66 -5.98
C PHE A 154 7.79 -6.17 -6.11
N LYS A 155 6.57 -5.78 -5.74
CA LYS A 155 6.28 -4.37 -5.47
C LYS A 155 6.85 -4.05 -4.10
N ILE A 156 7.89 -3.22 -4.08
CA ILE A 156 8.59 -2.88 -2.85
C ILE A 156 7.63 -2.14 -1.90
N PRO A 157 7.55 -2.56 -0.62
CA PRO A 157 6.68 -1.97 0.37
C PRO A 157 7.01 -0.51 0.66
N HIS A 158 5.99 0.22 1.07
CA HIS A 158 6.05 1.56 1.67
C HIS A 158 7.02 2.49 0.94
N HIS A 159 6.85 2.53 -0.39
CA HIS A 159 7.62 3.39 -1.28
C HIS A 159 9.14 3.19 -1.23
N GLY A 160 9.62 2.04 -0.72
CA GLY A 160 11.04 1.74 -0.56
C GLY A 160 11.69 2.30 0.71
N SER A 161 10.91 2.78 1.69
CA SER A 161 11.41 3.24 2.99
C SER A 161 12.28 2.19 3.70
N SER A 162 13.23 2.63 4.52
CA SER A 162 13.99 1.77 5.44
C SER A 162 13.10 1.05 6.45
N THR A 163 11.99 1.65 6.88
CA THR A 163 11.01 1.02 7.77
C THR A 163 10.29 -0.14 7.10
N ALA A 164 10.32 -0.25 5.78
CA ALA A 164 9.69 -1.33 5.03
C ALA A 164 10.66 -2.44 4.63
N TYR A 165 11.95 -2.27 4.92
CA TYR A 165 12.98 -3.23 4.56
C TYR A 165 13.08 -4.34 5.61
N HIS A 166 13.04 -5.59 5.14
CA HIS A 166 13.36 -6.77 5.93
C HIS A 166 14.21 -7.71 5.08
N LEU A 167 15.42 -8.05 5.53
CA LEU A 167 16.37 -8.86 4.75
C LEU A 167 15.78 -10.23 4.43
N ASP A 168 15.16 -10.89 5.40
CA ASP A 168 14.61 -12.22 5.21
C ASP A 168 13.44 -12.30 4.23
N VAL A 169 12.75 -11.20 3.94
CA VAL A 169 11.75 -11.16 2.86
C VAL A 169 12.44 -11.44 1.52
N TRP A 170 13.58 -10.82 1.28
CA TRP A 170 14.36 -11.08 0.07
C TRP A 170 14.96 -12.47 0.06
N ASN A 171 15.49 -12.95 1.18
CA ASN A 171 16.15 -14.25 1.24
C ASN A 171 15.19 -15.43 1.18
N ARG A 172 13.96 -15.28 1.71
CA ARG A 172 13.00 -16.39 1.88
C ARG A 172 11.82 -16.33 0.93
N LEU A 173 11.42 -15.13 0.49
CA LEU A 173 10.19 -14.95 -0.30
C LEU A 173 10.48 -14.53 -1.73
N ILE A 174 11.57 -13.83 -2.03
CA ILE A 174 11.88 -13.36 -3.38
C ILE A 174 12.93 -14.27 -4.02
N VAL A 175 12.77 -14.60 -5.30
CA VAL A 175 13.79 -15.37 -6.03
C VAL A 175 15.09 -14.57 -6.14
N PRO A 176 16.26 -15.23 -6.19
CA PRO A 176 17.52 -14.56 -6.48
C PRO A 176 17.41 -13.71 -7.75
N ASN A 177 17.83 -12.45 -7.67
CA ASN A 177 17.72 -11.47 -8.76
C ASN A 177 16.28 -11.29 -9.30
N GLY A 178 15.27 -11.38 -8.42
CA GLY A 178 13.87 -11.11 -8.76
C GLY A 178 13.61 -9.67 -9.20
N TRP A 179 12.51 -9.44 -9.92
CA TRP A 179 12.10 -8.13 -10.44
C TRP A 179 11.51 -7.28 -9.34
N ALA A 180 12.05 -6.09 -9.12
CA ALA A 180 11.57 -5.21 -8.05
C ALA A 180 11.13 -3.84 -8.56
N VAL A 181 9.98 -3.37 -8.10
CA VAL A 181 9.40 -2.07 -8.51
C VAL A 181 9.11 -1.21 -7.31
N ILE A 182 9.63 0.01 -7.32
CA ILE A 182 9.42 1.03 -6.28
C ILE A 182 8.45 2.09 -6.80
N THR A 183 7.48 2.45 -5.96
CA THR A 183 6.55 3.57 -6.18
C THR A 183 6.86 4.68 -5.18
N PRO A 184 7.63 5.74 -5.52
CA PRO A 184 8.09 6.74 -4.55
C PRO A 184 6.97 7.57 -3.93
N TYR A 185 7.26 8.16 -2.77
CA TYR A 185 6.42 9.14 -2.12
C TYR A 185 7.14 10.49 -1.98
N ASN A 186 6.79 11.40 -2.91
CA ASN A 186 7.43 12.71 -3.07
C ASN A 186 6.73 13.84 -2.30
N ARG A 187 5.65 13.56 -1.56
CA ARG A 187 4.85 14.61 -0.91
C ARG A 187 5.38 15.04 0.47
N GLN A 188 6.29 14.27 1.06
CA GLN A 188 6.89 14.58 2.35
C GLN A 188 8.13 15.47 2.21
N LYS A 189 8.55 16.10 3.31
CA LYS A 189 9.74 16.97 3.37
C LYS A 189 11.00 16.27 2.88
N GLU A 190 11.15 14.99 3.23
CA GLU A 190 12.26 14.13 2.81
C GLU A 190 11.72 12.95 2.00
N PRO A 191 11.59 13.07 0.66
CA PRO A 191 11.01 12.03 -0.18
C PRO A 191 11.63 10.64 0.02
N ILE A 192 10.78 9.62 -0.08
CA ILE A 192 11.22 8.21 -0.07
C ILE A 192 10.99 7.57 -1.45
N PRO A 193 11.89 6.68 -1.90
CA PRO A 193 13.07 6.17 -1.18
C PRO A 193 14.19 7.21 -1.10
N ARG A 194 15.00 7.16 -0.03
CA ARG A 194 16.23 7.95 0.08
C ARG A 194 17.34 7.34 -0.79
N ALA A 195 18.42 8.09 -0.97
CA ALA A 195 19.66 7.62 -1.60
C ALA A 195 20.13 6.25 -1.06
N THR A 196 20.20 6.13 0.26
CA THR A 196 20.61 4.91 0.97
C THR A 196 19.63 3.76 0.80
N ASP A 197 18.33 4.06 0.69
CA ASP A 197 17.30 3.06 0.41
C ASP A 197 17.44 2.50 -1.01
N CYS A 198 17.65 3.38 -2.00
CA CYS A 198 17.90 2.97 -3.38
C CYS A 198 19.15 2.08 -3.48
N GLN A 199 20.24 2.45 -2.79
CA GLN A 199 21.46 1.63 -2.75
C GLN A 199 21.22 0.27 -2.10
N ARG A 200 20.49 0.22 -0.98
CA ARG A 200 20.13 -1.03 -0.31
C ARG A 200 19.34 -1.95 -1.24
N ILE A 201 18.35 -1.42 -1.96
CA ILE A 201 17.54 -2.19 -2.91
C ILE A 201 18.37 -2.70 -4.09
N ARG A 202 19.26 -1.87 -4.65
CA ARG A 202 20.16 -2.27 -5.75
C ARG A 202 21.08 -3.43 -5.38
N ARG A 203 21.42 -3.59 -4.10
CA ARG A 203 22.23 -4.73 -3.61
C ARG A 203 21.43 -6.04 -3.56
N MET A 204 20.10 -5.96 -3.51
CA MET A 204 19.24 -7.15 -3.48
C MET A 204 18.93 -7.69 -4.87
N THR A 205 18.85 -6.81 -5.88
CA THR A 205 18.58 -7.19 -7.27
C THR A 205 19.05 -6.13 -8.26
N GLU A 206 19.61 -6.57 -9.38
CA GLU A 206 19.94 -5.72 -10.53
C GLU A 206 18.69 -5.33 -11.32
N ARG A 207 17.62 -6.13 -11.21
CA ARG A 207 16.32 -5.95 -11.88
C ARG A 207 15.38 -5.05 -11.08
N SER A 208 15.91 -3.93 -10.58
CA SER A 208 15.16 -2.94 -9.80
C SER A 208 14.79 -1.70 -10.61
N PHE A 209 13.54 -1.26 -10.47
CA PHE A 209 12.96 -0.15 -11.23
C PHE A 209 12.18 0.80 -10.31
N ILE A 210 12.04 2.04 -10.73
CA ILE A 210 11.34 3.09 -9.98
C ILE A 210 10.36 3.82 -10.90
N THR A 211 9.15 4.08 -10.44
CA THR A 211 8.13 4.75 -11.26
C THR A 211 8.41 6.24 -11.49
N SER A 212 9.23 6.87 -10.66
CA SER A 212 9.75 8.23 -10.88
C SER A 212 10.99 8.48 -10.01
N PRO A 213 11.86 9.45 -10.31
CA PRO A 213 12.94 9.80 -9.38
C PRO A 213 12.38 10.41 -8.08
N PRO A 214 12.95 10.11 -6.89
CA PRO A 214 12.62 10.81 -5.66
C PRO A 214 13.14 12.26 -5.70
N GLY A 215 12.58 13.14 -4.88
CA GLY A 215 13.13 14.50 -4.74
C GLY A 215 12.70 15.46 -5.84
N TRP A 216 11.69 15.11 -6.62
CA TRP A 216 11.16 16.02 -7.63
C TRP A 216 10.59 17.29 -7.00
N SER A 217 11.25 18.41 -7.28
CA SER A 217 10.90 19.71 -6.74
C SER A 217 9.53 20.14 -7.23
N ARG A 218 8.85 20.95 -6.40
CA ARG A 218 7.73 21.76 -6.88
C ARG A 218 8.19 22.54 -8.10
N PHE A 219 7.28 22.74 -9.04
CA PHE A 219 7.52 23.63 -10.16
C PHE A 219 7.94 25.00 -9.63
N ARG A 220 9.03 25.54 -10.18
CA ARG A 220 9.45 26.92 -9.97
C ARG A 220 9.67 27.54 -11.33
N HIS A 221 8.99 28.65 -11.58
CA HIS A 221 9.26 29.47 -12.74
C HIS A 221 10.67 30.08 -12.61
N PRO A 222 11.46 30.17 -13.70
CA PRO A 222 12.81 30.76 -13.65
C PRO A 222 12.81 32.22 -13.16
N ASP A 223 11.77 32.97 -13.52
CA ASP A 223 11.54 34.34 -13.06
C ASP A 223 10.75 34.35 -11.74
N SER A 224 11.36 34.89 -10.69
CA SER A 224 10.77 34.99 -9.35
C SER A 224 9.56 35.92 -9.27
N THR A 225 9.53 36.96 -10.11
CA THR A 225 8.41 37.91 -10.18
C THR A 225 7.21 37.21 -10.80
N VAL A 226 7.41 36.49 -11.91
CA VAL A 226 6.36 35.67 -12.54
C VAL A 226 5.85 34.59 -11.58
N GLN A 227 6.75 33.91 -10.87
CA GLN A 227 6.38 32.91 -9.86
C GLN A 227 5.47 33.53 -8.78
N LYS A 228 5.87 34.68 -8.23
CA LYS A 228 5.12 35.36 -7.17
C LYS A 228 3.74 35.81 -7.64
N THR A 229 3.66 36.46 -8.81
CA THR A 229 2.39 36.87 -9.42
C THR A 229 1.46 35.69 -9.63
N ALA A 230 1.97 34.57 -10.11
CA ALA A 230 1.18 33.37 -10.32
C ALA A 230 0.73 32.72 -8.99
N GLU A 231 1.54 32.78 -7.94
CA GLU A 231 1.19 32.24 -6.60
C GLU A 231 0.12 33.11 -5.91
N GLU A 232 0.13 34.43 -6.15
CA GLU A 232 -0.90 35.35 -5.67
C GLU A 232 -2.22 35.20 -6.44
N ALA A 233 -2.14 34.94 -7.75
CA ALA A 233 -3.30 34.84 -8.63
C ALA A 233 -3.97 33.45 -8.68
N THR A 234 -3.29 32.40 -8.21
CA THR A 234 -3.77 31.01 -8.36
C THR A 234 -3.59 30.19 -7.08
N LEU A 235 -4.40 29.15 -6.92
CA LEU A 235 -4.26 28.21 -5.80
C LEU A 235 -3.09 27.24 -5.99
N ARG A 236 -2.70 26.93 -7.24
CA ARG A 236 -1.66 25.94 -7.58
C ARG A 236 -1.04 26.25 -8.94
N ILE A 237 0.29 26.15 -9.00
CA ILE A 237 1.09 26.21 -10.23
C ILE A 237 1.79 24.87 -10.43
N GLY A 238 1.83 24.38 -11.66
CA GLY A 238 2.51 23.15 -12.01
C GLY A 238 2.79 23.07 -13.51
N VAL A 239 3.59 22.09 -13.89
CA VAL A 239 3.79 21.72 -15.30
C VAL A 239 2.51 21.10 -15.87
N GLU A 240 2.16 21.48 -17.10
CA GLU A 240 0.97 21.01 -17.82
C GLU A 240 0.98 19.49 -18.05
N GLN A 241 2.13 18.91 -18.39
CA GLN A 241 2.28 17.46 -18.46
C GLN A 241 2.52 16.89 -17.08
N SER A 242 1.60 16.01 -16.66
CA SER A 242 1.77 15.28 -15.42
C SER A 242 3.05 14.45 -15.48
N LYS A 243 3.89 14.70 -14.49
CA LYS A 243 5.17 14.06 -14.24
C LYS A 243 4.95 12.63 -13.73
N HIS A 244 4.29 11.79 -14.54
CA HIS A 244 3.97 10.41 -14.21
C HIS A 244 5.07 9.47 -14.69
N GLY A 245 5.17 8.31 -14.07
CA GLY A 245 5.86 7.19 -14.67
C GLY A 245 5.24 5.88 -14.26
N HIS A 246 5.45 4.88 -15.10
CA HIS A 246 4.82 3.58 -15.01
C HIS A 246 5.87 2.54 -15.40
N VAL A 247 6.12 1.60 -14.50
CA VAL A 247 6.89 0.39 -14.76
C VAL A 247 5.89 -0.72 -14.99
N ARG A 248 5.95 -1.35 -16.16
CA ARG A 248 5.07 -2.45 -16.52
C ARG A 248 5.90 -3.72 -16.64
N LEU A 249 5.54 -4.72 -15.84
CA LEU A 249 6.07 -6.08 -15.96
C LEU A 249 5.00 -6.96 -16.62
N ARG A 250 5.35 -7.66 -17.70
CA ARG A 250 4.47 -8.62 -18.37
C ARG A 250 5.15 -9.97 -18.51
N ARG A 251 4.43 -11.06 -18.20
CA ARG A 251 4.91 -12.43 -18.35
C ARG A 251 3.79 -13.32 -18.89
N SER A 252 4.17 -14.36 -19.62
CA SER A 252 3.21 -15.41 -20.01
C SER A 252 2.82 -16.23 -18.79
N VAL A 253 1.52 -16.47 -18.62
CA VAL A 253 1.02 -17.37 -17.57
C VAL A 253 1.03 -18.83 -18.02
N ALA A 254 1.02 -19.08 -19.34
CA ALA A 254 0.90 -20.42 -19.92
C ALA A 254 2.24 -21.12 -20.18
N ALA A 255 3.35 -20.37 -20.13
CA ALA A 255 4.68 -20.90 -20.38
C ALA A 255 5.70 -20.25 -19.45
N GLU A 256 6.75 -21.00 -19.14
CA GLU A 256 7.91 -20.44 -18.46
C GLU A 256 8.61 -19.44 -19.38
N ALA A 257 8.62 -18.17 -18.97
CA ALA A 257 9.19 -17.07 -19.72
C ALA A 257 9.69 -15.99 -18.76
N GLU A 258 10.69 -15.22 -19.15
CA GLU A 258 11.10 -14.05 -18.37
C GLU A 258 10.05 -12.93 -18.41
N TRP A 259 10.06 -12.09 -17.39
CA TRP A 259 9.28 -10.86 -17.41
C TRP A 259 9.83 -9.89 -18.46
N ARG A 260 8.95 -9.40 -19.32
CA ARG A 260 9.22 -8.23 -20.17
C ARG A 260 8.94 -6.97 -19.36
N VAL A 261 9.92 -6.07 -19.32
CA VAL A 261 9.79 -4.75 -18.71
C VAL A 261 9.54 -3.67 -19.77
N GLU A 262 8.58 -2.80 -19.52
CA GLU A 262 8.34 -1.58 -20.30
C GLU A 262 8.27 -0.39 -19.35
N LEU A 263 8.92 0.71 -19.74
CA LEU A 263 9.03 1.93 -18.93
C LEU A 263 8.34 3.07 -19.67
N PHE A 264 7.46 3.78 -18.97
CA PHE A 264 6.71 4.91 -19.52
C PHE A 264 6.91 6.16 -18.68
N GLY A 265 6.91 7.32 -19.34
CA GLY A 265 7.11 8.61 -18.69
C GLY A 265 8.45 8.67 -17.99
N HIS A 266 8.43 8.93 -16.69
CA HIS A 266 9.64 9.09 -15.87
C HIS A 266 10.10 7.82 -15.14
N ALA A 267 9.50 6.68 -15.47
CA ALA A 267 9.98 5.40 -14.96
C ALA A 267 11.37 5.09 -15.51
N GLN A 268 12.25 4.56 -14.66
CA GLN A 268 13.62 4.22 -15.03
C GLN A 268 14.16 3.04 -14.22
N PRO A 269 15.22 2.37 -14.68
CA PRO A 269 15.99 1.44 -13.86
C PRO A 269 16.58 2.19 -12.65
N LEU A 270 16.61 1.53 -11.49
CA LEU A 270 17.19 2.11 -10.28
C LEU A 270 18.71 2.33 -10.41
N SER A 271 19.37 1.56 -11.27
CA SER A 271 20.78 1.71 -11.63
C SER A 271 21.08 3.02 -12.36
N ALA A 272 20.11 3.55 -13.12
CA ALA A 272 20.22 4.81 -13.86
C ALA A 272 19.94 6.04 -12.97
N LEU A 273 19.42 5.84 -11.75
CA LEU A 273 19.12 6.94 -10.85
C LEU A 273 20.43 7.63 -10.42
N ARG A 274 20.55 8.91 -10.76
CA ARG A 274 21.61 9.78 -10.23
C ARG A 274 21.30 10.10 -8.78
N ILE A 275 21.92 9.35 -7.89
CA ILE A 275 21.85 9.57 -6.45
C ILE A 275 22.87 10.67 -6.14
N ALA A 276 22.40 11.88 -5.78
CA ALA A 276 23.29 12.88 -5.21
C ALA A 276 23.86 12.31 -3.90
N ALA A 277 25.19 12.31 -3.78
CA ALA A 277 25.91 11.86 -2.60
C ALA A 277 25.64 12.76 -1.40
#